data_AF-A0A194UUW5-F1
#
_entry.id   AF-A0A194UUW5-F1
#
_cell.length_a   1.000
_cell.length_b   1.000
_cell.length_c   1.000
_cell.angle_alpha   90.00
_cell.angle_beta   90.00
_cell.angle_gamma   90.00
#
_symmetry.space_group_name_H-M   'P 1'
#
loop_
_entity.id
_entity.type
_entity.pdbx_description
1 polymer ?
#
loop_
_entity_poly.entity_id
_entity_poly.type
_entity_poly.pdbx_seq_one_letter_code
_entity_poly.pdbx_strand_id
1 'polypeptide(L)'
;METRSRLKLSDIAHGHASQIAVVVVQGINPGTALADFQSAVSGSGASGWDLLLDAESSEMTLEIRFKDKEDAESYIAGYKSGIYGHMPLKPTLPYGQWSPTFTSSTTGPIETPCSTTANSISETASTIDIGSCSDAVPWPGKTYKIRHRASQRLIILEEGRLKLKHPGNIKAVGGWNWVCAEQNGWLGFRSPVSATYMGHDKRGNIWSTWQHHEIQESFCVRRHPAGGYIILVKHGDGRELWPIVANKEGEALIEKKNGDDQWLFEEV
;
A
#
# COMPACT_ATOMS: atom_id res chain seq x y z
N MET A 1 16.96 -44.43 8.54
CA MET A 1 15.55 -44.57 9.01
C MET A 1 15.09 -43.15 9.31
N GLU A 2 14.26 -42.60 8.43
CA GLU A 2 13.87 -41.20 8.42
C GLU A 2 13.04 -40.82 9.65
N THR A 3 13.46 -39.80 10.37
CA THR A 3 12.58 -38.97 11.19
C THR A 3 12.85 -37.52 10.84
N ARG A 4 12.36 -37.12 9.65
CA ARG A 4 12.15 -35.71 9.30
C ARG A 4 10.97 -35.22 10.14
N SER A 5 11.26 -34.55 11.24
CA SER A 5 10.24 -33.87 12.06
C SER A 5 9.68 -32.69 11.26
N ARG A 6 8.71 -32.96 10.39
CA ARG A 6 7.90 -31.97 9.70
C ARG A 6 6.95 -31.35 10.72
N LEU A 7 7.25 -30.14 11.20
CA LEU A 7 6.22 -29.26 11.73
C LEU A 7 5.45 -28.66 10.55
N LYS A 8 4.50 -29.46 10.02
CA LYS A 8 3.56 -29.02 9.00
C LYS A 8 2.46 -28.24 9.70
N LEU A 9 2.51 -26.90 9.66
CA LEU A 9 1.30 -26.09 9.78
C LEU A 9 0.85 -25.75 8.36
N SER A 10 0.06 -26.62 7.75
CA SER A 10 -0.69 -26.25 6.55
C SER A 10 -2.16 -26.56 6.75
N ASP A 11 -2.98 -25.57 6.40
CA ASP A 11 -4.20 -25.62 5.57
C ASP A 11 -5.12 -24.50 6.10
N ILE A 12 -5.67 -23.59 5.30
CA ILE A 12 -6.44 -23.80 4.08
C ILE A 12 -6.31 -22.56 3.18
N ALA A 13 -6.03 -22.77 1.88
CA ALA A 13 -6.50 -21.88 0.83
C ALA A 13 -7.00 -22.74 -0.34
N HIS A 14 -8.32 -22.80 -0.50
CA HIS A 14 -8.96 -23.34 -1.70
C HIS A 14 -8.95 -22.26 -2.78
N GLY A 15 -8.51 -22.62 -4.00
CA GLY A 15 -8.87 -21.89 -5.22
C GLY A 15 -7.69 -21.38 -6.04
N HIS A 16 -7.60 -21.94 -7.25
CA HIS A 16 -6.80 -21.58 -8.43
C HIS A 16 -5.27 -21.47 -8.30
N ALA A 17 -4.61 -22.36 -9.03
CA ALA A 17 -3.16 -22.55 -9.18
C ALA A 17 -2.35 -21.24 -9.18
N SER A 18 -1.81 -20.89 -8.02
CA SER A 18 -0.86 -19.79 -7.85
C SER A 18 0.56 -20.37 -7.94
N GLN A 19 1.39 -19.88 -8.86
CA GLN A 19 2.81 -20.24 -8.88
C GLN A 19 3.47 -19.67 -7.62
N ILE A 20 3.70 -20.52 -6.63
CA ILE A 20 4.35 -20.11 -5.38
C ILE A 20 5.83 -19.83 -5.69
N ALA A 21 6.25 -18.57 -5.59
CA ALA A 21 7.66 -18.22 -5.64
C ALA A 21 8.29 -18.44 -4.25
N VAL A 22 9.45 -19.08 -4.19
CA VAL A 22 10.13 -19.39 -2.92
C VAL A 22 11.48 -18.68 -2.88
N VAL A 23 11.67 -17.84 -1.86
CA VAL A 23 12.95 -17.21 -1.54
C VAL A 23 13.62 -18.02 -0.44
N VAL A 24 14.90 -18.35 -0.63
CA VAL A 24 15.66 -19.19 0.30
C VAL A 24 16.79 -18.38 0.91
N VAL A 25 16.79 -18.29 2.24
CA VAL A 25 17.84 -17.65 3.02
C VAL A 25 18.68 -18.77 3.65
N GLN A 26 19.95 -18.84 3.28
CA GLN A 26 20.90 -19.82 3.79
C GLN A 26 21.93 -19.15 4.72
N GLY A 27 22.68 -19.96 5.48
CA GLY A 27 23.76 -19.47 6.36
C GLY A 27 23.27 -18.75 7.61
N ILE A 28 22.10 -19.15 8.13
CA ILE A 28 21.48 -18.55 9.31
C ILE A 28 22.17 -19.08 10.58
N ASN A 29 22.50 -18.19 11.52
CA ASN A 29 23.04 -18.60 12.81
C ASN A 29 21.96 -19.34 13.64
N PRO A 30 22.24 -20.55 14.17
CA PRO A 30 21.30 -21.29 15.01
C PRO A 30 20.82 -20.53 16.27
N GLY A 31 21.57 -19.51 16.71
CA GLY A 31 21.21 -18.63 17.82
C GLY A 31 20.28 -17.46 17.46
N THR A 32 19.84 -17.33 16.20
CA THR A 32 18.91 -16.27 15.78
C THR A 32 17.54 -16.45 16.42
N ALA A 33 16.97 -15.38 16.97
CA ALA A 33 15.70 -15.46 17.69
C ALA A 33 14.52 -15.63 16.72
N LEU A 34 13.47 -16.34 17.16
CA LEU A 34 12.25 -16.52 16.38
C LEU A 34 11.61 -15.18 15.94
N ALA A 35 11.74 -14.16 16.79
CA ALA A 35 11.25 -12.80 16.52
C ALA A 35 11.95 -12.15 15.32
N ASP A 36 13.21 -12.48 15.06
CA ASP A 36 13.96 -11.94 13.92
C ASP A 36 13.44 -12.54 12.61
N PHE A 37 13.12 -13.83 12.59
CA PHE A 37 12.47 -14.47 11.44
C PHE A 37 11.07 -13.93 11.21
N GLN A 38 10.28 -13.76 12.27
CA GLN A 38 8.96 -13.15 12.17
C GLN A 38 9.06 -11.72 11.64
N SER A 39 10.04 -10.93 12.10
CA SER A 39 10.29 -9.59 11.56
C SER A 39 10.73 -9.63 10.09
N ALA A 40 11.41 -10.69 9.64
CA ALA A 40 11.85 -10.89 8.25
C ALA A 40 10.70 -11.02 7.27
N VAL A 41 9.64 -11.68 7.72
CA VAL A 41 8.52 -12.06 6.88
C VAL A 41 7.30 -11.18 7.14
N SER A 42 7.25 -10.49 8.28
CA SER A 42 6.13 -9.61 8.63
C SER A 42 6.10 -8.39 7.72
N GLY A 43 5.03 -8.28 6.92
CA GLY A 43 4.84 -7.16 6.01
C GLY A 43 5.63 -7.26 4.71
N SER A 44 6.22 -8.41 4.39
CA SER A 44 6.89 -8.64 3.11
C SER A 44 5.96 -9.08 1.97
N GLY A 45 4.68 -9.32 2.24
CA GLY A 45 3.75 -9.92 1.27
C GLY A 45 3.82 -11.46 1.20
N ALA A 46 4.67 -12.09 2.02
CA ALA A 46 4.80 -13.55 2.04
C ALA A 46 3.48 -14.26 2.40
N SER A 47 3.16 -15.31 1.64
CA SER A 47 2.03 -16.19 1.90
C SER A 47 2.33 -17.25 2.98
N GLY A 48 3.60 -17.42 3.33
CA GLY A 48 4.03 -18.26 4.45
C GLY A 48 5.55 -18.42 4.48
N TRP A 49 6.06 -19.10 5.49
CA TRP A 49 7.50 -19.39 5.62
C TRP A 49 7.73 -20.64 6.45
N ASP A 50 8.82 -21.35 6.16
CA ASP A 50 9.26 -22.55 6.89
C ASP A 50 10.73 -22.41 7.30
N LEU A 51 11.07 -22.94 8.47
CA LEU A 51 12.45 -23.06 8.93
C LEU A 51 12.90 -24.52 8.83
N LEU A 52 13.99 -24.74 8.11
CA LEU A 52 14.60 -26.04 7.90
C LEU A 52 15.94 -26.06 8.64
N LEU A 53 16.08 -26.99 9.60
CA LEU A 53 17.37 -27.32 10.20
C LEU A 53 17.91 -28.58 9.55
N ASP A 54 19.11 -28.47 8.99
CA ASP A 54 19.87 -29.63 8.56
C ASP A 54 20.63 -30.21 9.77
N ALA A 55 20.23 -31.41 10.17
CA ALA A 55 20.79 -32.10 11.33
C ALA A 55 22.25 -32.56 11.13
N GLU A 56 22.72 -32.67 9.88
CA GLU A 56 24.09 -33.09 9.57
C GLU A 56 25.06 -31.90 9.51
N SER A 57 24.64 -30.78 8.91
CA SER A 57 25.48 -29.58 8.76
C SER A 57 25.29 -28.54 9.87
N SER A 58 24.25 -28.69 10.72
CA SER A 58 23.81 -27.66 11.67
C SER A 58 23.46 -26.31 11.00
N GLU A 59 23.24 -26.30 9.69
CA GLU A 59 22.80 -25.10 8.98
C GLU A 59 21.29 -24.93 9.08
N MET A 60 20.88 -23.69 9.29
CA MET A 60 19.48 -23.29 9.32
C MET A 60 19.15 -22.54 8.03
N THR A 61 18.06 -22.93 7.40
CA THR A 61 17.54 -22.34 6.16
C THR A 61 16.14 -21.80 6.41
N LEU A 62 15.87 -20.59 5.96
CA LEU A 62 14.53 -20.00 5.96
C LEU A 62 13.99 -20.00 4.52
N GLU A 63 12.89 -20.68 4.30
CA GLU A 63 12.14 -20.64 3.05
C GLU A 63 10.95 -19.71 3.21
N ILE A 64 10.84 -18.71 2.35
CA ILE A 64 9.75 -17.74 2.35
C ILE A 64 8.97 -17.91 1.06
N ARG A 65 7.66 -18.15 1.18
CA ARG A 65 6.73 -18.35 0.07
C ARG A 65 6.01 -17.05 -0.27
N PHE A 66 5.88 -16.78 -1.56
CA PHE A 66 5.15 -15.64 -2.11
C PHE A 66 4.10 -16.14 -3.10
N LYS A 67 3.04 -15.35 -3.31
CA LYS A 67 1.94 -15.72 -4.20
C LYS A 67 2.33 -15.63 -5.68
N ASP A 68 3.28 -14.76 -5.98
CA ASP A 68 3.86 -14.60 -7.30
C ASP A 68 5.35 -14.22 -7.21
N LYS A 69 5.98 -14.12 -8.38
CA LYS A 69 7.40 -13.84 -8.53
C LYS A 69 7.77 -12.39 -8.25
N GLU A 70 6.87 -11.44 -8.56
CA GLU A 70 7.15 -10.01 -8.43
C GLU A 70 7.32 -9.64 -6.95
N ASP A 71 6.48 -10.21 -6.08
CA ASP A 71 6.60 -10.10 -4.63
C ASP A 71 7.94 -10.64 -4.12
N ALA A 72 8.37 -11.81 -4.61
CA ALA A 72 9.64 -12.43 -4.23
C ALA A 72 10.86 -11.60 -4.69
N GLU A 73 10.82 -11.03 -5.89
CA GLU A 73 11.88 -10.17 -6.42
C GLU A 73 11.94 -8.81 -5.68
N SER A 74 10.79 -8.24 -5.35
CA SER A 74 10.65 -7.02 -4.54
C SER A 74 11.27 -7.20 -3.15
N TYR A 75 10.96 -8.33 -2.48
CA TYR A 75 11.55 -8.67 -1.19
C TYR A 75 13.09 -8.68 -1.21
N ILE A 76 13.68 -9.27 -2.26
CA ILE A 76 15.14 -9.36 -2.42
C ILE A 76 15.75 -8.00 -2.76
N ALA A 77 15.07 -7.20 -3.59
CA ALA A 77 15.51 -5.85 -3.91
C ALA A 77 15.50 -4.95 -2.67
N GLY A 78 14.49 -5.07 -1.80
CA GLY A 78 14.40 -4.37 -0.52
C GLY A 78 15.54 -4.74 0.43
N TYR A 79 15.97 -6.00 0.42
CA TYR A 79 17.12 -6.43 1.20
C TYR A 79 18.44 -5.85 0.65
N LYS A 80 18.64 -5.90 -0.68
CA LYS A 80 19.85 -5.38 -1.34
C LYS A 80 20.01 -3.87 -1.22
N SER A 81 18.90 -3.13 -1.19
CA SER A 81 18.87 -1.67 -1.04
C SER A 81 19.03 -1.19 0.41
N GLY A 82 19.19 -2.12 1.37
CA GLY A 82 19.40 -1.78 2.78
C GLY A 82 18.14 -1.34 3.51
N ILE A 83 16.95 -1.48 2.91
CA ILE A 83 15.68 -1.13 3.56
C ILE A 83 15.40 -2.08 4.74
N TYR A 84 15.79 -3.34 4.59
CA TYR A 84 15.86 -4.31 5.68
C TYR A 84 17.28 -4.41 6.28
N GLY A 85 18.13 -3.39 6.14
CA GLY A 85 19.56 -3.42 6.50
C GLY A 85 19.87 -3.65 7.99
N HIS A 86 18.84 -3.67 8.84
CA HIS A 86 18.92 -4.06 10.25
C HIS A 86 18.74 -5.58 10.46
N MET A 87 18.46 -6.34 9.40
CA MET A 87 18.22 -7.78 9.47
C MET A 87 19.47 -8.60 9.13
N PRO A 88 19.84 -9.56 10.00
CA PRO A 88 21.05 -10.36 9.82
C PRO A 88 20.97 -11.43 8.70
N LEU A 89 19.84 -11.52 7.98
CA LEU A 89 19.49 -12.65 7.10
C LEU A 89 19.58 -12.28 5.62
N LYS A 90 20.50 -12.88 4.86
CA LYS A 90 20.74 -12.54 3.43
C LYS A 90 19.93 -13.45 2.48
N PRO A 91 18.87 -12.95 1.81
CA PRO A 91 18.02 -13.78 0.95
C PRO A 91 18.62 -14.00 -0.44
N THR A 92 18.38 -15.19 -1.00
CA THR A 92 18.78 -15.57 -2.37
C THR A 92 17.67 -16.38 -3.05
N LEU A 93 17.52 -16.23 -4.37
CA LEU A 93 16.64 -17.10 -5.17
C LEU A 93 17.44 -18.30 -5.67
N PRO A 94 16.96 -19.55 -5.47
CA PRO A 94 17.48 -20.69 -6.19
C PRO A 94 17.07 -20.58 -7.66
N TYR A 95 18.05 -20.50 -8.56
CA TYR A 95 17.80 -20.50 -10.00
C TYR A 95 17.39 -21.92 -10.43
N GLY A 96 16.21 -22.07 -11.08
CA GLY A 96 16.01 -23.18 -12.02
C GLY A 96 14.88 -24.20 -11.78
N GLN A 97 13.78 -23.88 -11.10
CA GLN A 97 12.65 -24.83 -11.06
C GLN A 97 11.30 -24.16 -11.35
N TRP A 98 11.05 -23.86 -12.63
CA TRP A 98 9.71 -23.56 -13.13
C TRP A 98 9.28 -24.63 -14.13
N SER A 99 8.08 -25.18 -13.95
CA SER A 99 7.40 -25.98 -14.95
C SER A 99 6.01 -25.37 -15.17
N PRO A 100 5.66 -24.90 -16.38
CA PRO A 100 4.33 -24.40 -16.67
C PRO A 100 3.43 -25.54 -17.18
N THR A 101 2.16 -25.50 -16.85
CA THR A 101 1.13 -26.17 -17.66
C THR A 101 -0.06 -25.24 -17.75
N PHE A 102 -0.19 -24.57 -18.90
CA PHE A 102 -1.38 -23.81 -19.27
C PHE A 102 -2.44 -24.76 -19.80
N THR A 103 -3.68 -24.62 -19.35
CA THR A 103 -4.85 -25.00 -20.16
C THR A 103 -5.87 -23.86 -20.08
N SER A 104 -6.25 -23.39 -21.27
CA SER A 104 -7.22 -22.34 -21.54
C SER A 104 -8.60 -22.98 -21.75
N SER A 105 -9.67 -22.30 -21.35
CA SER A 105 -11.00 -22.57 -21.91
C SER A 105 -11.88 -21.31 -21.89
N THR A 106 -12.28 -20.92 -23.10
CA THR A 106 -13.23 -19.86 -23.46
C THR A 106 -14.67 -20.40 -23.51
N THR A 107 -15.64 -19.64 -23.00
CA THR A 107 -17.07 -19.54 -23.41
C THR A 107 -17.70 -18.49 -22.47
N GLY A 108 -18.48 -17.47 -22.81
CA GLY A 108 -19.13 -16.92 -24.00
C GLY A 108 -19.99 -15.71 -23.52
N PRO A 109 -20.54 -14.87 -24.41
CA PRO A 109 -21.05 -13.53 -24.06
C PRO A 109 -22.56 -13.50 -23.78
N ILE A 110 -23.00 -12.64 -22.85
CA ILE A 110 -24.39 -12.14 -22.79
C ILE A 110 -24.36 -10.65 -22.43
N GLU A 111 -24.74 -9.82 -23.39
CA GLU A 111 -25.05 -8.39 -23.21
C GLU A 111 -26.50 -8.21 -22.75
N THR A 112 -26.81 -7.08 -22.07
CA THR A 112 -27.67 -5.97 -22.54
C THR A 112 -27.88 -4.94 -21.40
N PRO A 113 -27.89 -3.62 -21.68
CA PRO A 113 -27.87 -2.54 -20.67
C PRO A 113 -29.27 -2.02 -20.28
N CYS A 114 -29.38 -1.31 -19.15
CA CYS A 114 -30.51 -0.41 -18.86
C CYS A 114 -29.98 1.01 -18.59
N SER A 115 -30.26 1.93 -19.51
CA SER A 115 -30.12 3.37 -19.33
C SER A 115 -31.38 3.94 -18.69
N THR A 116 -31.22 4.89 -17.75
CA THR A 116 -32.30 5.77 -17.29
C THR A 116 -31.88 7.21 -17.53
N THR A 117 -32.60 7.88 -18.43
CA THR A 117 -32.53 9.33 -18.68
C THR A 117 -33.45 10.08 -17.71
N ALA A 118 -32.99 11.21 -17.18
CA ALA A 118 -33.84 12.23 -16.57
C ALA A 118 -33.42 13.62 -17.07
N ASN A 119 -34.42 14.38 -17.48
CA ASN A 119 -34.35 15.55 -18.35
C ASN A 119 -33.82 16.83 -17.72
N SER A 120 -33.31 17.65 -18.64
CA SER A 120 -32.99 19.08 -18.61
C SER A 120 -33.91 19.97 -17.78
N ILE A 121 -33.32 20.91 -17.05
CA ILE A 121 -33.96 22.20 -16.75
C ILE A 121 -32.92 23.34 -16.81
N SER A 122 -33.13 24.18 -17.83
CA SER A 122 -32.76 25.57 -18.11
C SER A 122 -31.63 26.27 -17.34
N GLU A 123 -30.70 26.83 -18.13
CA GLU A 123 -29.86 27.98 -17.82
C GLU A 123 -30.70 29.21 -17.42
N THR A 124 -30.28 29.94 -16.38
CA THR A 124 -30.25 31.41 -16.40
C THR A 124 -29.17 31.89 -15.44
N ALA A 125 -28.24 32.68 -15.96
CA ALA A 125 -27.00 33.07 -15.32
C ALA A 125 -27.17 33.95 -14.07
N SER A 126 -26.33 33.72 -13.06
CA SER A 126 -25.70 34.82 -12.33
C SER A 126 -24.25 34.44 -12.02
N THR A 127 -23.35 35.12 -12.72
CA THR A 127 -21.90 35.09 -12.54
C THR A 127 -21.57 35.63 -11.15
N ILE A 128 -21.39 34.71 -10.20
CA ILE A 128 -20.45 34.91 -9.11
C ILE A 128 -19.31 33.93 -9.40
N ASP A 129 -18.12 34.47 -9.63
CA ASP A 129 -16.87 33.71 -9.73
C ASP A 129 -16.58 33.10 -8.35
N ILE A 130 -17.31 32.04 -8.02
CA ILE A 130 -17.04 31.16 -6.89
C ILE A 130 -15.94 30.24 -7.41
N GLY A 131 -14.69 30.55 -7.06
CA GLY A 131 -13.57 29.65 -7.28
C GLY A 131 -14.00 28.23 -6.90
N SER A 132 -14.07 27.36 -7.91
CA SER A 132 -14.80 26.11 -7.85
C SER A 132 -14.51 25.37 -6.55
N CYS A 133 -15.52 25.16 -5.71
CA CYS A 133 -15.42 24.26 -4.56
C CYS A 133 -15.30 22.81 -5.06
N SER A 134 -14.16 22.47 -5.65
CA SER A 134 -13.90 21.13 -6.18
C SER A 134 -13.65 20.21 -4.99
N ASP A 135 -14.72 19.66 -4.44
CA ASP A 135 -14.73 18.62 -3.42
C ASP A 135 -15.24 17.32 -4.06
N ALA A 136 -14.49 16.87 -5.06
CA ALA A 136 -14.80 15.73 -5.90
C ALA A 136 -14.82 14.42 -5.10
N VAL A 137 -15.52 13.42 -5.62
CA VAL A 137 -15.48 12.07 -5.04
C VAL A 137 -14.17 11.40 -5.48
N PRO A 138 -13.31 10.97 -4.55
CA PRO A 138 -12.10 10.24 -4.90
C PRO A 138 -12.48 8.90 -5.55
N TRP A 139 -12.04 8.71 -6.79
CA TRP A 139 -12.37 7.54 -7.60
C TRP A 139 -11.11 6.97 -8.25
N PRO A 140 -10.97 5.64 -8.34
CA PRO A 140 -9.79 5.02 -8.94
C PRO A 140 -9.57 5.47 -10.39
N GLY A 141 -8.30 5.68 -10.76
CA GLY A 141 -7.86 6.16 -12.08
C GLY A 141 -7.90 7.68 -12.26
N LYS A 142 -8.43 8.42 -11.29
CA LYS A 142 -8.45 9.90 -11.32
C LYS A 142 -7.27 10.50 -10.59
N THR A 143 -6.92 11.73 -10.94
CA THR A 143 -5.81 12.46 -10.32
C THR A 143 -6.34 13.63 -9.53
N TYR A 144 -5.83 13.83 -8.31
CA TYR A 144 -6.30 14.86 -7.41
C TYR A 144 -5.17 15.70 -6.83
N LYS A 145 -5.47 16.96 -6.54
CA LYS A 145 -4.83 17.72 -5.47
C LYS A 145 -5.62 17.46 -4.18
N ILE A 146 -4.93 17.15 -3.09
CA ILE A 146 -5.57 16.91 -1.79
C ILE A 146 -5.29 18.10 -0.88
N ARG A 147 -6.33 18.84 -0.50
CA ARG A 147 -6.21 20.06 0.31
C ARG A 147 -6.79 19.89 1.69
N HIS A 148 -6.05 20.30 2.72
CA HIS A 148 -6.60 20.48 4.05
C HIS A 148 -7.61 21.62 4.07
N ARG A 149 -8.86 21.35 4.47
CA ARG A 149 -9.97 22.30 4.39
C ARG A 149 -9.76 23.53 5.27
N ALA A 150 -9.28 23.36 6.51
CA ALA A 150 -9.16 24.50 7.42
C ALA A 150 -7.99 25.43 7.05
N SER A 151 -6.82 24.87 6.77
CA SER A 151 -5.61 25.67 6.48
C SER A 151 -5.41 26.00 5.00
N GLN A 152 -6.21 25.42 4.11
CA GLN A 152 -6.08 25.57 2.66
C GLN A 152 -4.70 25.11 2.10
N ARG A 153 -3.96 24.30 2.86
CA ARG A 153 -2.67 23.75 2.47
C ARG A 153 -2.85 22.44 1.71
N LEU A 154 -2.03 22.21 0.70
CA LEU A 154 -2.00 20.97 -0.08
C LEU A 154 -1.07 19.94 0.56
N ILE A 155 -1.44 18.67 0.45
CA ILE A 155 -0.51 17.56 0.66
C ILE A 155 0.45 17.51 -0.52
N ILE A 156 1.73 17.72 -0.23
CA ILE A 156 2.80 17.71 -1.21
C ILE A 156 3.85 16.67 -0.86
N LEU A 157 4.51 16.13 -1.88
CA LEU A 157 5.71 15.32 -1.74
C LEU A 157 6.95 16.19 -1.94
N GLU A 158 7.77 16.32 -0.90
CA GLU A 158 9.06 17.00 -0.94
C GLU A 158 10.11 16.11 -0.27
N GLU A 159 11.16 15.74 -1.01
CA GLU A 159 12.27 14.92 -0.50
C GLU A 159 11.81 13.59 0.15
N GLY A 160 10.83 12.92 -0.46
CA GLY A 160 10.28 11.64 0.03
C GLY A 160 9.34 11.76 1.24
N ARG A 161 9.09 12.97 1.74
CA ARG A 161 8.20 13.25 2.88
C ARG A 161 6.95 13.98 2.44
N LEU A 162 5.83 13.64 3.07
CA LEU A 162 4.59 14.38 2.90
C LEU A 162 4.57 15.61 3.80
N LYS A 163 4.28 16.77 3.20
CA LYS A 163 4.18 18.05 3.91
C LYS A 163 2.90 18.78 3.52
N LEU A 164 2.48 19.70 4.37
CA LEU A 164 1.39 20.62 4.11
C LEU A 164 1.95 22.00 3.74
N LYS A 165 1.70 22.45 2.50
CA LYS A 165 2.12 23.78 2.05
C LYS A 165 1.00 24.56 1.37
N HIS A 166 1.03 25.88 1.53
CA HIS A 166 0.16 26.75 0.75
C HIS A 166 0.54 26.69 -0.73
N PRO A 167 -0.44 26.67 -1.66
CA PRO A 167 -0.17 26.63 -3.10
C PRO A 167 0.84 27.68 -3.58
N GLY A 168 0.78 28.90 -3.06
CA GLY A 168 1.71 29.98 -3.41
C GLY A 168 3.16 29.80 -2.92
N ASN A 169 3.40 28.88 -1.98
CA ASN A 169 4.72 28.63 -1.39
C ASN A 169 5.38 27.36 -1.95
N ILE A 170 4.76 26.70 -2.92
CA ILE A 170 5.32 25.47 -3.48
C ILE A 170 6.33 25.84 -4.56
N LYS A 171 7.61 25.67 -4.23
CA LYS A 171 8.68 25.65 -5.24
C LYS A 171 8.44 24.43 -6.13
N ALA A 172 8.69 24.56 -7.44
CA ALA A 172 8.44 23.54 -8.48
C ALA A 172 9.18 22.18 -8.31
N VAL A 173 9.74 21.91 -7.12
CA VAL A 173 10.60 20.78 -6.80
C VAL A 173 9.81 19.61 -6.16
N GLY A 174 8.53 19.79 -5.87
CA GLY A 174 7.67 18.76 -5.26
C GLY A 174 6.40 18.46 -6.07
N GLY A 175 5.96 17.20 -6.04
CA GLY A 175 4.70 16.77 -6.66
C GLY A 175 3.52 16.96 -5.72
N TRP A 176 2.41 17.52 -6.21
CA TRP A 176 1.15 17.70 -5.46
C TRP A 176 -0.03 16.96 -6.09
N ASN A 177 0.21 16.28 -7.21
CA ASN A 177 -0.77 15.49 -7.92
C ASN A 177 -0.72 14.06 -7.40
N TRP A 178 -1.88 13.48 -7.13
CA TRP A 178 -2.02 12.16 -6.57
C TRP A 178 -2.99 11.35 -7.40
N VAL A 179 -2.47 10.33 -8.08
CA VAL A 179 -3.27 9.35 -8.81
C VAL A 179 -3.94 8.44 -7.79
N CYS A 180 -5.26 8.43 -7.77
CA CYS A 180 -6.03 7.51 -6.96
C CYS A 180 -5.99 6.13 -7.60
N ALA A 181 -5.48 5.15 -6.87
CA ALA A 181 -5.50 3.74 -7.25
C ALA A 181 -6.40 2.95 -6.30
N GLU A 182 -6.83 1.77 -6.71
CA GLU A 182 -7.55 0.84 -5.86
C GLU A 182 -6.89 -0.53 -5.90
N GLN A 183 -6.74 -1.14 -4.73
CA GLN A 183 -6.33 -2.52 -4.57
C GLN A 183 -7.18 -3.17 -3.48
N ASN A 184 -7.88 -4.24 -3.82
CA ASN A 184 -8.75 -4.99 -2.88
C ASN A 184 -9.80 -4.11 -2.16
N GLY A 185 -10.36 -3.10 -2.84
CA GLY A 185 -11.32 -2.15 -2.28
C GLY A 185 -10.74 -1.08 -1.36
N TRP A 186 -9.41 -1.01 -1.22
CA TRP A 186 -8.71 0.07 -0.53
C TRP A 186 -8.19 1.08 -1.53
N LEU A 187 -8.28 2.37 -1.19
CA LEU A 187 -7.71 3.43 -2.02
C LEU A 187 -6.24 3.63 -1.71
N GLY A 188 -5.49 4.06 -2.71
CA GLY A 188 -4.08 4.44 -2.62
C GLY A 188 -3.86 5.73 -3.38
N PHE A 189 -2.88 6.53 -2.97
CA PHE A 189 -2.57 7.81 -3.59
C PHE A 189 -1.13 7.82 -4.09
N ARG A 190 -0.95 7.63 -5.39
CA ARG A 190 0.37 7.53 -6.03
C ARG A 190 0.82 8.86 -6.62
N SER A 191 2.04 9.26 -6.31
CA SER A 191 2.71 10.36 -7.01
C SER A 191 3.03 9.92 -8.45
N PRO A 192 2.55 10.64 -9.48
CA PRO A 192 2.87 10.32 -10.87
C PRO A 192 4.34 10.58 -11.22
N VAL A 193 5.05 11.40 -10.42
CA VAL A 193 6.45 11.77 -10.66
C VAL A 193 7.41 10.72 -10.08
N SER A 194 7.21 10.32 -8.83
CA SER A 194 8.09 9.37 -8.14
C SER A 194 7.64 7.92 -8.28
N ALA A 195 6.45 7.69 -8.84
CA ALA A 195 5.78 6.40 -8.84
C ALA A 195 5.51 5.81 -7.44
N THR A 196 5.71 6.58 -6.37
CA THR A 196 5.53 6.12 -4.99
C THR A 196 4.14 6.46 -4.45
N TYR A 197 3.60 5.57 -3.63
CA TYR A 197 2.35 5.75 -2.91
C TYR A 197 2.56 6.52 -1.62
N MET A 198 1.60 7.36 -1.25
CA MET A 198 1.41 7.76 0.14
C MET A 198 1.30 6.50 1.00
N GLY A 199 1.99 6.49 2.12
CA GLY A 199 1.93 5.41 3.09
C GLY A 199 2.04 5.93 4.51
N HIS A 200 1.73 5.09 5.48
CA HIS A 200 1.89 5.37 6.90
C HIS A 200 2.84 4.35 7.53
N ASP A 201 3.44 4.67 8.67
CA ASP A 201 4.20 3.69 9.45
C ASP A 201 3.43 3.28 10.72
N LYS A 202 3.91 2.25 11.42
CA LYS A 202 3.32 1.78 12.68
C LYS A 202 3.48 2.79 13.84
N ARG A 203 4.18 3.91 13.61
CA ARG A 203 4.40 4.99 14.57
C ARG A 203 3.57 6.24 14.22
N GLY A 204 2.73 6.16 13.19
CA GLY A 204 1.83 7.22 12.79
C GLY A 204 2.40 8.29 11.88
N ASN A 205 3.63 8.11 11.39
CA ASN A 205 4.22 9.02 10.40
C ASN A 205 3.68 8.69 9.01
N ILE A 206 3.43 9.72 8.21
CA ILE A 206 2.99 9.56 6.83
C ILE A 206 4.13 9.93 5.87
N TRP A 207 4.35 9.12 4.84
CA TRP A 207 5.49 9.14 3.92
C TRP A 207 5.08 8.77 2.50
N SER A 208 6.02 8.81 1.55
CA SER A 208 5.77 8.36 0.18
C SER A 208 7.03 7.79 -0.45
N THR A 209 7.37 6.55 -0.11
CA THR A 209 8.63 5.93 -0.58
C THR A 209 8.48 4.56 -1.25
N TRP A 210 7.33 3.90 -1.11
CA TRP A 210 7.09 2.61 -1.77
C TRP A 210 6.36 2.74 -3.09
N GLN A 211 6.66 1.85 -4.03
CA GLN A 211 6.01 1.79 -5.35
C GLN A 211 4.82 0.81 -5.38
N HIS A 212 4.59 0.06 -4.31
CA HIS A 212 3.48 -0.88 -4.17
C HIS A 212 2.34 -0.25 -3.35
N HIS A 213 1.13 -0.79 -3.52
CA HIS A 213 -0.07 -0.37 -2.79
C HIS A 213 -0.49 -1.47 -1.80
N GLU A 214 0.28 -1.59 -0.72
CA GLU A 214 0.06 -2.60 0.30
C GLU A 214 -0.67 -2.01 1.51
N ILE A 215 -0.67 -2.75 2.62
CA ILE A 215 -1.42 -2.42 3.82
C ILE A 215 -1.10 -1.03 4.39
N GLN A 216 0.15 -0.57 4.25
CA GLN A 216 0.60 0.73 4.77
C GLN A 216 0.28 1.89 3.80
N GLU A 217 -0.03 1.58 2.54
CA GLU A 217 -0.40 2.53 1.49
C GLU A 217 -1.92 2.49 1.21
N SER A 218 -2.65 1.74 2.02
CA SER A 218 -4.09 1.52 1.92
C SER A 218 -4.86 2.50 2.81
N PHE A 219 -5.68 3.34 2.18
CA PHE A 219 -6.51 4.33 2.85
C PHE A 219 -8.00 4.02 2.67
N CYS A 220 -8.76 4.28 3.72
CA CYS A 220 -10.22 4.37 3.65
C CYS A 220 -10.60 5.85 3.64
N VAL A 221 -11.39 6.27 2.66
CA VAL A 221 -11.84 7.66 2.56
C VAL A 221 -13.34 7.73 2.77
N ARG A 222 -13.79 8.62 3.67
CA ARG A 222 -15.20 8.75 4.04
C ARG A 222 -15.65 10.19 3.94
N ARG A 223 -16.85 10.42 3.40
CA ARG A 223 -17.46 11.75 3.40
C ARG A 223 -17.70 12.22 4.83
N HIS A 224 -17.26 13.44 5.15
CA HIS A 224 -17.54 14.07 6.43
C HIS A 224 -18.90 14.80 6.37
N PRO A 225 -19.76 14.72 7.41
CA PRO A 225 -21.09 15.37 7.40
C PRO A 225 -21.06 16.89 7.18
N ALA A 226 -20.01 17.57 7.64
CA ALA A 226 -19.84 19.01 7.39
C ALA A 226 -19.24 19.33 6.00
N GLY A 227 -19.01 18.31 5.16
CA GLY A 227 -18.36 18.41 3.84
C GLY A 227 -16.87 18.07 3.88
N GLY A 228 -16.26 17.86 2.71
CA GLY A 228 -14.94 17.25 2.60
C GLY A 228 -14.94 15.78 3.02
N TYR A 229 -13.74 15.25 3.21
CA TYR A 229 -13.52 13.84 3.52
C TYR A 229 -12.59 13.66 4.70
N ILE A 230 -12.80 12.57 5.44
CA ILE A 230 -11.81 12.04 6.39
C ILE A 230 -11.00 10.98 5.64
N ILE A 231 -9.68 11.07 5.72
CA ILE A 231 -8.77 10.02 5.23
C ILE A 231 -8.34 9.19 6.45
N LEU A 232 -8.57 7.88 6.38
CA LEU A 232 -8.35 6.93 7.47
C LEU A 232 -7.27 5.92 7.10
N VAL A 233 -6.41 5.59 8.05
CA VAL A 233 -5.34 4.58 7.95
C VAL A 233 -5.52 3.47 8.98
N LYS A 234 -4.95 2.30 8.72
CA LYS A 234 -4.93 1.19 9.68
C LYS A 234 -3.93 1.48 10.79
N HIS A 235 -4.41 1.65 12.01
CA HIS A 235 -3.52 1.83 13.16
C HIS A 235 -3.04 0.48 13.72
N GLY A 236 -1.77 0.40 14.10
CA GLY A 236 -1.22 -0.74 14.85
C GLY A 236 -1.38 -2.10 14.15
N ASP A 237 -2.22 -2.96 14.73
CA ASP A 237 -2.53 -4.31 14.21
C ASP A 237 -3.63 -4.32 13.13
N GLY A 238 -4.14 -3.16 12.76
CA GLY A 238 -5.15 -2.99 11.71
C GLY A 238 -6.59 -3.19 12.17
N ARG A 239 -6.86 -3.34 13.48
CA ARG A 239 -8.23 -3.44 14.02
C ARG A 239 -8.93 -2.08 14.16
N GLU A 240 -8.18 -0.99 14.23
CA GLU A 240 -8.71 0.36 14.31
C GLU A 240 -8.32 1.17 13.06
N LEU A 241 -9.20 2.08 12.66
CA LEU A 241 -8.94 3.07 11.63
C LEU A 241 -8.79 4.45 12.27
N TRP A 242 -7.65 5.09 12.07
CA TRP A 242 -7.38 6.41 12.63
C TRP A 242 -7.33 7.47 11.52
N PRO A 243 -7.94 8.66 11.75
CA PRO A 243 -7.83 9.79 10.85
C PRO A 243 -6.40 10.30 10.66
N ILE A 244 -6.08 10.70 9.44
CA ILE A 244 -4.92 11.56 9.16
C ILE A 244 -5.31 13.01 9.41
N VAL A 245 -4.49 13.68 10.22
CA VAL A 245 -4.64 15.10 10.57
C VAL A 245 -3.35 15.86 10.33
N ALA A 246 -3.43 17.17 10.24
CA ALA A 246 -2.28 18.03 10.34
C ALA A 246 -1.69 17.95 11.76
N ASN A 247 -0.36 17.93 11.87
CA ASN A 247 0.31 18.08 13.17
C ASN A 247 0.06 19.47 13.78
N LYS A 248 0.49 19.68 15.03
CA LYS A 248 0.29 20.94 15.76
C LYS A 248 0.87 22.16 15.02
N GLU A 249 1.98 21.96 14.33
CA GLU A 249 2.67 22.97 13.53
C GLU A 249 1.98 23.22 12.16
N GLY A 250 1.11 22.30 11.73
CA GLY A 250 0.37 22.36 10.46
C GLY A 250 1.23 22.11 9.23
N GLU A 251 2.40 21.50 9.38
CA GLU A 251 3.40 21.29 8.33
C GLU A 251 3.53 19.84 7.89
N ALA A 252 3.12 18.89 8.73
CA ALA A 252 3.21 17.46 8.48
C ALA A 252 1.87 16.76 8.73
N LEU A 253 1.76 15.54 8.23
CA LEU A 253 0.62 14.65 8.42
C LEU A 253 0.95 13.63 9.50
N ILE A 254 -0.01 13.38 10.39
CA ILE A 254 0.07 12.37 11.44
C ILE A 254 -1.24 11.60 11.53
N GLU A 255 -1.20 10.35 12.00
CA GLU A 255 -2.41 9.69 12.45
C GLU A 255 -2.83 10.19 13.85
N LYS A 256 -4.13 10.36 14.08
CA LYS A 256 -4.65 10.76 15.40
C LYS A 256 -5.99 10.10 15.67
N LYS A 257 -6.08 9.35 16.78
CA LYS A 257 -7.36 8.82 17.28
C LYS A 257 -8.36 9.95 17.47
N ASN A 258 -9.55 9.82 16.91
CA ASN A 258 -10.62 10.81 16.92
C ASN A 258 -10.22 12.17 16.31
N GLY A 259 -9.31 12.19 15.33
CA GLY A 259 -9.09 13.35 14.47
C GLY A 259 -10.32 13.70 13.64
N ASP A 260 -10.47 14.98 13.28
CA ASP A 260 -11.62 15.47 12.52
C ASP A 260 -11.21 16.45 11.40
N ASP A 261 -9.96 16.37 10.94
CA ASP A 261 -9.51 17.20 9.84
C ASP A 261 -10.20 16.76 8.55
N GLN A 262 -10.76 17.73 7.83
CA GLN A 262 -11.40 17.48 6.54
C GLN A 262 -10.44 17.79 5.39
N TRP A 263 -10.47 16.91 4.40
CA TRP A 263 -9.69 16.97 3.17
C TRP A 263 -10.61 17.19 1.98
N LEU A 264 -10.22 18.08 1.07
CA LEU A 264 -10.90 18.34 -0.19
C LEU A 264 -10.10 17.68 -1.31
N PHE A 265 -10.80 16.92 -2.16
CA PHE A 265 -10.21 16.32 -3.36
C PHE A 265 -10.56 17.17 -4.57
N GLU A 266 -9.55 17.78 -5.19
CA GLU A 266 -9.72 18.55 -6.41
C GLU A 266 -9.21 17.76 -7.60
N GLU A 267 -10.10 17.32 -8.49
CA GLU A 267 -9.70 16.63 -9.73
C GLU A 267 -8.87 17.56 -10.61
N VAL A 268 -7.85 17.01 -11.27
CA VAL A 268 -6.90 17.69 -12.16
C VAL A 268 -7.12 17.28 -13.60
#